data_AF-A0A2E2EQF7-F1
#
_entry.id   AF-A0A2E2EQF7-F1
#
_cell.length_a   1.000
_cell.length_b   1.000
_cell.length_c   1.000
_cell.angle_alpha   90.00
_cell.angle_beta   90.00
_cell.angle_gamma   90.00
#
_symmetry.space_group_name_H-M   'P 1'
#
loop_
_entity.id
_entity.type
_entity.pdbx_description
1 polymer ?
#
loop_
_entity_poly.entity_id
_entity_poly.type
_entity_poly.pdbx_seq_one_letter_code
_entity_poly.pdbx_strand_id
1 'polypeptide(L)'
;MNLQPLKIPAGWSVEWNLLTETDPTEKTIHEFSGSLLLINSPTRLKAIDVCWKLEGDINGFYQLQVIPLLPNFVSKTNEMEYEGLWNSPEVEFKTKNRLELVDKINDLLFHLKPYVDKRILLEPGIVDLPNEAIRQQLMAQGPTENIIRDIINSNHKKLQDLLLDCTEIQKHTVQELGKKGASKGVKNKAKQMLLSKRFRE
;
A
#
# COMPACT_ATOMS: atom_id res chain seq x y z
N MET A 1 4.38 -1.08 -36.03
CA MET A 1 3.95 -0.37 -34.81
C MET A 1 5.05 -0.59 -33.79
N ASN A 2 5.68 0.47 -33.30
CA ASN A 2 6.76 0.34 -32.31
C ASN A 2 6.20 0.57 -30.91
N LEU A 3 6.75 -0.15 -29.93
CA LEU A 3 6.43 0.06 -28.53
C LEU A 3 6.96 1.41 -28.07
N GLN A 4 6.25 2.03 -27.14
CA GLN A 4 6.64 3.29 -26.53
C GLN A 4 7.95 3.10 -25.76
N PRO A 5 9.02 3.85 -26.08
CA PRO A 5 10.26 3.80 -25.31
C PRO A 5 10.04 4.28 -23.87
N LEU A 6 10.44 3.45 -22.90
CA LEU A 6 10.40 3.74 -21.47
C LEU A 6 11.77 3.48 -20.84
N LYS A 7 12.15 4.28 -19.85
CA LYS A 7 13.39 4.11 -19.09
C LYS A 7 13.09 3.20 -17.89
N ILE A 8 13.08 1.89 -18.08
CA ILE A 8 12.77 0.92 -17.02
C ILE A 8 14.03 0.62 -16.20
N PRO A 9 14.13 1.07 -14.94
CA PRO A 9 15.29 0.75 -14.12
C PRO A 9 15.23 -0.68 -13.58
N ALA A 10 16.36 -1.20 -13.12
CA ALA A 10 16.44 -2.52 -12.52
C ALA A 10 15.46 -2.69 -11.34
N GLY A 11 14.89 -3.89 -11.22
CA GLY A 11 13.91 -4.24 -10.18
C GLY A 11 12.46 -3.98 -10.57
N TRP A 12 12.19 -3.56 -11.81
CA TRP A 12 10.86 -3.56 -12.41
C TRP A 12 10.74 -4.68 -13.46
N SER A 13 9.57 -5.28 -13.54
CA SER A 13 9.20 -6.29 -14.52
C SER A 13 7.99 -5.80 -15.32
N VAL A 14 7.96 -6.14 -16.61
CA VAL A 14 6.83 -5.84 -17.49
C VAL A 14 5.92 -7.07 -17.54
N GLU A 15 4.72 -6.94 -17.00
CA GLU A 15 3.70 -8.00 -17.01
C GLU A 15 2.83 -7.93 -18.27
N TRP A 16 2.56 -6.71 -18.73
CA TRP A 16 1.74 -6.47 -19.92
C TRP A 16 2.21 -5.22 -20.65
N ASN A 17 2.26 -5.25 -21.98
CA ASN A 17 2.63 -4.09 -22.77
C ASN A 17 1.98 -4.07 -24.16
N LEU A 18 1.03 -3.17 -24.32
CA LEU A 18 0.44 -2.71 -25.58
C LEU A 18 0.64 -1.20 -25.78
N LEU A 19 1.44 -0.54 -24.93
CA LEU A 19 1.69 0.88 -25.02
C LEU A 19 2.65 1.16 -26.18
N THR A 20 2.14 1.80 -27.21
CA THR A 20 2.89 2.11 -28.43
C THR A 20 3.17 3.60 -28.57
N GLU A 21 4.09 3.94 -29.47
CA GLU A 21 4.43 5.34 -29.78
C GLU A 21 3.39 6.05 -30.67
N THR A 22 2.15 5.55 -30.67
CA THR A 22 1.04 6.06 -31.48
C THR A 22 0.15 7.00 -30.66
N ASP A 23 -0.28 8.11 -31.23
CA ASP A 23 -1.25 9.01 -30.58
C ASP A 23 -2.69 8.55 -30.87
N PRO A 24 -3.64 8.78 -29.94
CA PRO A 24 -5.05 8.45 -30.16
C PRO A 24 -5.64 9.38 -31.23
N THR A 25 -6.08 8.79 -32.33
CA THR A 25 -6.76 9.46 -33.46
C THR A 25 -7.96 8.62 -33.88
N GLU A 26 -8.89 9.17 -34.67
CA GLU A 26 -10.04 8.39 -35.17
C GLU A 26 -9.62 7.08 -35.88
N LYS A 27 -8.44 7.07 -36.52
CA LYS A 27 -7.91 5.88 -37.21
C LYS A 27 -7.30 4.86 -36.26
N THR A 28 -6.73 5.31 -35.15
CA THR A 28 -5.93 4.48 -34.23
C THR A 28 -6.66 4.14 -32.94
N ILE A 29 -7.84 4.73 -32.70
CA ILE A 29 -8.56 4.59 -31.42
C ILE A 29 -8.93 3.15 -31.04
N HIS A 30 -9.08 2.28 -32.04
CA HIS A 30 -9.34 0.86 -31.85
C HIS A 30 -8.19 0.12 -31.12
N GLU A 31 -6.98 0.69 -31.12
CA GLU A 31 -5.81 0.18 -30.41
C GLU A 31 -5.84 0.54 -28.91
N PHE A 32 -6.71 1.46 -28.50
CA PHE A 32 -6.81 1.99 -27.14
C PHE A 32 -7.98 1.36 -26.39
N SER A 33 -7.80 0.10 -25.98
CA SER A 33 -8.75 -0.65 -25.15
C SER A 33 -8.04 -1.38 -24.00
N GLY A 34 -8.70 -1.46 -22.84
CA GLY A 34 -8.18 -2.13 -21.66
C GLY A 34 -6.88 -1.53 -21.10
N SER A 35 -6.09 -2.39 -20.45
CA SER A 35 -4.75 -2.06 -19.97
C SER A 35 -3.76 -2.00 -21.12
N LEU A 36 -3.09 -0.86 -21.25
CA LEU A 36 -2.03 -0.59 -22.21
C LEU A 36 -0.66 -0.97 -21.65
N LEU A 37 -0.44 -0.83 -20.34
CA LEU A 37 0.83 -1.16 -19.72
C LEU A 37 0.59 -1.62 -18.28
N LEU A 38 1.18 -2.75 -17.90
CA LEU A 38 1.29 -3.16 -16.52
C LEU A 38 2.75 -3.50 -16.23
N ILE A 39 3.33 -2.75 -15.31
CA ILE A 39 4.69 -2.99 -14.81
C ILE A 39 4.64 -3.09 -13.29
N ASN A 40 5.41 -4.00 -12.72
CA ASN A 40 5.45 -4.20 -11.29
C ASN A 40 6.87 -4.22 -10.76
N SER A 41 7.01 -4.08 -9.46
CA SER A 41 8.26 -4.22 -8.75
C SER A 41 7.99 -4.95 -7.43
N PRO A 42 8.32 -6.25 -7.34
CA PRO A 42 8.22 -7.01 -6.11
C PRO A 42 9.02 -6.41 -4.95
N THR A 43 10.18 -5.83 -5.25
CA THR A 43 11.05 -5.21 -4.23
C THR A 43 10.50 -3.88 -3.71
N ARG A 44 9.73 -3.16 -4.53
CA ARG A 44 9.05 -1.92 -4.12
C ARG A 44 7.61 -2.14 -3.66
N LEU A 45 7.08 -3.36 -3.82
CA LEU A 45 5.68 -3.69 -3.55
C LEU A 45 4.71 -2.73 -4.26
N LYS A 46 4.97 -2.45 -5.54
CA LYS A 46 4.15 -1.53 -6.35
C LYS A 46 3.97 -2.05 -7.77
N ALA A 47 2.81 -1.76 -8.34
CA ALA A 47 2.54 -1.85 -9.76
C ALA A 47 2.16 -0.46 -10.31
N ILE A 48 2.44 -0.24 -11.60
CA ILE A 48 1.94 0.88 -12.37
C ILE A 48 1.09 0.27 -13.48
N ASP A 49 -0.20 0.55 -13.45
CA ASP A 49 -1.15 0.22 -14.51
C ASP A 49 -1.44 1.49 -15.31
N VAL A 50 -1.51 1.34 -16.63
CA VAL A 50 -1.96 2.36 -17.55
C VAL A 50 -3.05 1.75 -18.41
N CYS A 51 -4.23 2.37 -18.41
CA CYS A 51 -5.34 2.00 -19.27
C CYS A 51 -5.87 3.20 -20.05
N TRP A 52 -6.59 2.94 -21.14
CA TRP A 52 -7.41 3.95 -21.80
C TRP A 52 -8.83 3.88 -21.25
N LYS A 53 -9.35 5.01 -20.74
CA LYS A 53 -10.73 5.12 -20.26
C LYS A 53 -11.63 5.72 -21.33
N LEU A 54 -12.88 5.22 -21.36
CA LEU A 54 -13.80 5.34 -22.49
C LEU A 54 -13.22 4.59 -23.70
N GLU A 55 -13.22 3.26 -23.59
CA GLU A 55 -12.61 2.36 -24.57
C GLU A 55 -13.15 2.63 -25.97
N GLY A 56 -12.25 2.74 -26.95
CA GLY A 56 -12.61 3.02 -28.34
C GLY A 56 -13.19 4.42 -28.59
N ASP A 57 -13.30 5.28 -27.58
CA ASP A 57 -13.76 6.67 -27.73
C ASP A 57 -12.56 7.62 -27.83
N ILE A 58 -12.52 8.40 -28.91
CA ILE A 58 -11.50 9.43 -29.16
C ILE A 58 -11.50 10.53 -28.08
N ASN A 59 -12.62 10.70 -27.39
CA ASN A 59 -12.75 11.62 -26.26
C ASN A 59 -12.23 11.05 -24.94
N GLY A 60 -11.82 9.79 -24.94
CA GLY A 60 -11.19 9.11 -23.83
C GLY A 60 -9.86 9.72 -23.38
N PHE A 61 -9.22 9.07 -22.43
CA PHE A 61 -7.97 9.52 -21.83
C PHE A 61 -7.18 8.36 -21.26
N TYR A 62 -5.86 8.54 -21.16
CA TYR A 62 -5.01 7.66 -20.39
C TYR A 62 -5.30 7.85 -18.89
N GLN A 63 -5.54 6.76 -18.18
CA GLN A 63 -5.50 6.71 -16.73
C GLN A 63 -4.31 5.87 -16.30
N LEU A 64 -3.41 6.47 -15.52
CA LEU A 64 -2.31 5.81 -14.84
C LEU A 64 -2.68 5.66 -13.36
N GLN A 65 -2.46 4.47 -12.81
CA GLN A 65 -2.62 4.19 -11.39
C GLN A 65 -1.35 3.52 -10.83
N VAL A 66 -0.92 3.98 -9.65
CA VAL A 66 0.12 3.30 -8.86
C VAL A 66 -0.57 2.47 -7.79
N ILE A 67 -0.41 1.15 -7.88
CA ILE A 67 -1.13 0.18 -7.07
C ILE A 67 -0.17 -0.45 -6.07
N PRO A 68 -0.42 -0.32 -4.76
CA PRO A 68 0.31 -1.08 -3.76
C PRO A 68 0.11 -2.59 -3.93
N LEU A 69 1.17 -3.36 -3.74
CA LEU A 69 1.15 -4.82 -3.77
C LEU A 69 1.31 -5.39 -2.37
N LEU A 70 0.48 -6.36 -2.03
CA LEU A 70 0.54 -7.11 -0.79
C LEU A 70 1.20 -8.46 -1.07
N PRO A 71 2.37 -8.76 -0.47
CA PRO A 71 2.98 -10.07 -0.61
C PRO A 71 2.13 -11.12 0.11
N ASN A 72 1.95 -12.27 -0.51
CA ASN A 72 1.25 -13.41 0.05
C ASN A 72 2.06 -14.68 -0.23
N PHE A 73 2.57 -15.31 0.83
CA PHE A 73 3.34 -16.53 0.68
C PHE A 73 2.40 -17.73 0.59
N VAL A 74 2.44 -18.43 -0.54
CA VAL A 74 1.58 -19.59 -0.79
C VAL A 74 2.36 -20.87 -0.48
N SER A 75 2.05 -21.49 0.65
CA SER A 75 2.73 -22.69 1.12
C SER A 75 2.62 -23.91 0.18
N LYS A 76 1.57 -23.96 -0.65
CA LYS A 76 1.36 -25.04 -1.63
C LYS A 76 2.35 -25.00 -2.79
N THR A 77 2.66 -23.81 -3.29
CA THR A 77 3.58 -23.59 -4.42
C THR A 77 4.98 -23.23 -3.94
N ASN A 78 5.14 -22.87 -2.67
CA ASN A 78 6.38 -22.35 -2.08
C ASN A 78 6.86 -21.07 -2.81
N GLU A 79 5.89 -20.26 -3.25
CA GLU A 79 6.12 -19.04 -4.02
C GLU A 79 5.51 -17.83 -3.31
N MET A 80 6.08 -16.66 -3.59
CA MET A 80 5.55 -15.38 -3.17
C MET A 80 4.66 -14.82 -4.26
N GLU A 81 3.36 -14.74 -3.98
CA GLU A 81 2.38 -14.07 -4.83
C GLU A 81 2.19 -12.62 -4.36
N TYR A 82 1.68 -11.77 -5.25
CA TYR A 82 1.47 -10.35 -4.98
C TYR A 82 0.06 -9.94 -5.36
N GLU A 83 -0.72 -9.53 -4.36
CA GLU A 83 -2.09 -9.06 -4.55
C GLU A 83 -2.12 -7.52 -4.67
N GLY A 84 -2.74 -6.99 -5.73
CA GLY A 84 -2.85 -5.55 -5.94
C GLY A 84 -4.03 -4.92 -5.19
N LEU A 85 -3.80 -3.79 -4.51
CA LEU A 85 -4.85 -2.99 -3.88
C LEU A 85 -5.51 -2.02 -4.87
N TRP A 86 -6.20 -2.56 -5.88
CA TRP A 86 -6.78 -1.81 -7.00
C TRP A 86 -7.82 -0.75 -6.58
N ASN A 87 -8.52 -0.99 -5.47
CA ASN A 87 -9.55 -0.07 -4.96
C ASN A 87 -8.98 1.11 -4.17
N SER A 88 -7.65 1.15 -3.96
CA SER A 88 -7.00 2.21 -3.18
C SER A 88 -5.63 2.53 -3.76
N PRO A 89 -5.57 3.03 -5.01
CA PRO A 89 -4.31 3.42 -5.63
C PRO A 89 -3.64 4.55 -4.84
N GLU A 90 -2.32 4.53 -4.78
CA GLU A 90 -1.53 5.58 -4.12
C GLU A 90 -1.47 6.85 -4.96
N VAL A 91 -1.46 6.69 -6.28
CA VAL A 91 -1.42 7.79 -7.25
C VAL A 91 -2.41 7.48 -8.36
N GLU A 92 -3.19 8.50 -8.74
CA GLU A 92 -3.93 8.51 -9.98
C GLU A 92 -3.51 9.71 -10.83
N PHE A 93 -3.28 9.47 -12.11
CA PHE A 93 -2.95 10.50 -13.08
C PHE A 93 -3.76 10.29 -14.36
N LYS A 94 -4.27 11.38 -14.93
CA LYS A 94 -5.09 11.34 -16.15
C LYS A 94 -4.57 12.35 -17.15
N THR A 95 -4.42 11.95 -18.40
CA THR A 95 -4.03 12.85 -19.49
C THR A 95 -4.54 12.31 -20.83
N LYS A 96 -4.71 13.21 -21.80
CA LYS A 96 -4.91 12.83 -23.21
C LYS A 96 -3.59 12.81 -23.99
N ASN A 97 -2.53 13.39 -23.43
CA ASN A 97 -1.25 13.55 -24.09
C ASN A 97 -0.33 12.37 -23.76
N ARG A 98 0.05 11.61 -24.78
CA ARG A 98 0.96 10.46 -24.64
C ARG A 98 2.33 10.87 -24.07
N LEU A 99 2.88 12.01 -24.47
CA LEU A 99 4.21 12.42 -24.00
C LEU A 99 4.19 12.79 -22.51
N GLU A 100 3.13 13.45 -22.03
CA GLU A 100 2.94 13.70 -20.60
C GLU A 100 2.80 12.40 -19.80
N LEU A 101 2.07 11.42 -20.34
CA LEU A 101 1.98 10.09 -19.74
C LEU A 101 3.36 9.44 -19.63
N VAL A 102 4.14 9.47 -20.71
CA VAL A 102 5.49 8.87 -20.75
C VAL A 102 6.43 9.54 -19.75
N ASP A 103 6.42 10.86 -19.67
CA ASP A 103 7.20 11.60 -18.68
C ASP A 103 6.78 11.22 -17.26
N LYS A 104 5.47 11.06 -17.02
CA LYS A 104 4.96 10.64 -15.71
C LYS A 104 5.35 9.21 -15.35
N ILE A 105 5.26 8.26 -16.29
CA ILE A 105 5.70 6.87 -16.07
C ILE A 105 7.18 6.84 -15.71
N ASN A 106 8.02 7.53 -16.50
CA ASN A 106 9.45 7.59 -16.24
C ASN A 106 9.75 8.21 -14.86
N ASP A 107 9.13 9.35 -14.51
CA ASP A 107 9.29 9.94 -13.18
C ASP A 107 8.97 8.94 -12.05
N LEU A 108 7.83 8.25 -12.16
CA LEU A 108 7.38 7.27 -11.17
C LEU A 108 8.34 6.07 -11.05
N LEU A 109 8.81 5.54 -12.18
CA LEU A 109 9.73 4.40 -12.21
C LEU A 109 11.02 4.63 -11.41
N PHE A 110 11.54 5.86 -11.42
CA PHE A 110 12.77 6.22 -10.70
C PHE A 110 12.51 6.67 -9.26
N HIS A 111 11.43 7.42 -9.02
CA HIS A 111 11.24 8.14 -7.76
C HIS A 111 10.22 7.52 -6.80
N LEU A 112 9.44 6.51 -7.23
CA LEU A 112 8.47 5.86 -6.34
C LEU A 112 9.15 5.18 -5.15
N LYS A 113 8.80 5.63 -3.95
CA LYS A 113 9.23 4.96 -2.70
C LYS A 113 8.58 3.58 -2.59
N PRO A 114 9.25 2.58 -1.99
CA PRO A 114 8.62 1.29 -1.70
C PRO A 114 7.36 1.45 -0.84
N TYR A 115 6.35 0.63 -1.10
CA TYR A 115 5.20 0.50 -0.22
C TYR A 115 5.58 -0.28 1.05
N VAL A 116 5.01 0.12 2.18
CA VAL A 116 5.22 -0.55 3.46
C VAL A 116 3.95 -1.29 3.83
N ASP A 117 4.02 -2.63 3.86
CA ASP A 117 2.92 -3.46 4.33
C ASP A 117 2.64 -3.21 5.81
N LYS A 118 1.43 -2.72 6.09
CA LYS A 118 0.96 -2.37 7.43
C LYS A 118 0.34 -3.55 8.18
N ARG A 119 0.15 -4.69 7.51
CA ARG A 119 -0.41 -5.90 8.13
C ARG A 119 0.51 -6.45 9.21
N ILE A 120 -0.06 -7.20 10.12
CA ILE A 120 0.70 -8.00 11.07
C ILE A 120 1.07 -9.31 10.40
N LEU A 121 2.37 -9.53 10.28
CA LEU A 121 2.95 -10.66 9.59
C LEU A 121 3.79 -11.47 10.58
N LEU A 122 3.72 -12.80 10.48
CA LEU A 122 4.63 -13.72 11.16
C LEU A 122 6.00 -13.70 10.46
N GLU A 123 5.96 -13.80 9.14
CA GLU A 123 7.10 -13.79 8.22
C GLU A 123 6.73 -12.97 6.97
N PRO A 124 7.68 -12.56 6.12
CA PRO A 124 7.36 -11.87 4.87
C PRO A 124 6.30 -12.63 4.06
N GLY A 125 5.14 -12.01 3.81
CA GLY A 125 4.03 -12.61 3.08
C GLY A 125 3.12 -13.55 3.87
N ILE A 126 3.43 -13.89 5.13
CA ILE A 126 2.58 -14.74 5.98
C ILE A 126 1.87 -13.87 7.02
N VAL A 127 0.56 -13.66 6.84
CA VAL A 127 -0.26 -12.84 7.74
C VAL A 127 -0.53 -13.58 9.05
N ASP A 128 -0.28 -12.89 10.16
CA ASP A 128 -0.69 -13.33 11.50
C ASP A 128 -2.18 -13.01 11.69
N LEU A 129 -3.05 -13.91 11.22
CA LEU A 129 -4.50 -13.69 11.18
C LEU A 129 -5.10 -13.26 12.54
N PRO A 130 -4.78 -13.92 13.68
CA PRO A 130 -5.28 -13.48 14.99
C PRO A 130 -4.93 -12.02 15.31
N ASN A 131 -3.66 -11.64 15.16
CA ASN A 131 -3.23 -10.29 15.51
C ASN A 131 -3.66 -9.25 14.46
N GLU A 132 -3.69 -9.61 13.18
CA GLU A 132 -4.17 -8.75 12.11
C GLU A 132 -5.68 -8.46 12.26
N ALA A 133 -6.48 -9.43 12.69
CA ALA A 133 -7.90 -9.21 12.99
C ALA A 133 -8.09 -8.14 14.09
N ILE A 134 -7.28 -8.20 15.16
CA ILE A 134 -7.27 -7.19 16.21
C ILE A 134 -6.88 -5.81 15.64
N ARG A 135 -5.87 -5.76 14.76
CA ARG A 135 -5.46 -4.52 14.08
C ARG A 135 -6.62 -3.92 13.27
N GLN A 136 -7.32 -4.74 12.49
CA GLN A 136 -8.45 -4.30 11.67
C GLN A 136 -9.61 -3.77 12.54
N GLN A 137 -9.93 -4.45 13.64
CA GLN A 137 -10.93 -3.97 14.61
C GLN A 137 -10.54 -2.61 15.20
N LEU A 138 -9.28 -2.45 15.61
CA LEU A 138 -8.76 -1.17 16.12
C LEU A 138 -8.90 -0.05 15.10
N MET A 139 -8.60 -0.30 13.82
CA MET A 139 -8.72 0.72 12.76
C MET A 139 -10.18 1.06 12.43
N ALA A 140 -11.10 0.11 12.55
CA ALA A 140 -12.51 0.30 12.21
C ALA A 140 -13.31 0.97 13.34
N GLN A 141 -13.03 0.64 14.60
CA GLN A 141 -13.86 1.01 15.75
C GLN A 141 -13.14 1.89 16.79
N GLY A 142 -11.82 2.06 16.67
CA GLY A 142 -11.03 2.72 17.69
C GLY A 142 -10.75 1.84 18.92
N PRO A 143 -10.13 2.38 19.98
CA PRO A 143 -9.67 1.62 21.14
C PRO A 143 -10.81 1.35 22.14
N THR A 144 -11.71 0.41 21.84
CA THR A 144 -12.73 -0.05 22.79
C THR A 144 -12.14 -0.93 23.89
N GLU A 145 -12.84 -1.12 25.02
CA GLU A 145 -12.33 -1.94 26.13
C GLU A 145 -11.99 -3.38 25.72
N ASN A 146 -12.79 -3.99 24.85
CA ASN A 146 -12.53 -5.34 24.34
C ASN A 146 -11.29 -5.38 23.47
N ILE A 147 -11.14 -4.43 22.54
CA ILE A 147 -9.97 -4.34 21.66
C ILE A 147 -8.71 -4.07 22.48
N ILE A 148 -8.77 -3.18 23.47
CA ILE A 148 -7.65 -2.91 24.37
C ILE A 148 -7.23 -4.18 25.11
N ARG A 149 -8.20 -4.94 25.65
CA ARG A 149 -7.93 -6.19 26.35
C ARG A 149 -7.26 -7.21 25.43
N ASP A 150 -7.75 -7.36 24.20
CA ASP A 150 -7.20 -8.29 23.22
C ASP A 150 -5.77 -7.87 22.81
N ILE A 151 -5.52 -6.59 22.61
CA ILE A 151 -4.18 -6.04 22.34
C ILE A 151 -3.22 -6.31 23.50
N ILE A 152 -3.64 -6.09 24.74
CA ILE A 152 -2.80 -6.35 25.92
C ILE A 152 -2.50 -7.85 26.03
N ASN A 153 -3.52 -8.70 25.90
CA ASN A 153 -3.41 -10.15 26.00
C ASN A 153 -2.56 -10.77 24.89
N SER A 154 -2.62 -10.23 23.67
CA SER A 154 -1.77 -10.67 22.55
C SER A 154 -0.27 -10.47 22.85
N ASN A 155 0.04 -9.53 23.76
CA ASN A 155 1.39 -9.07 24.06
C ASN A 155 2.19 -8.70 22.78
N HIS A 156 1.52 -8.25 21.73
CA HIS A 156 2.14 -8.01 20.44
C HIS A 156 2.67 -6.57 20.33
N LYS A 157 3.97 -6.41 20.10
CA LYS A 157 4.65 -5.11 20.08
C LYS A 157 3.98 -4.09 19.14
N LYS A 158 3.71 -4.47 17.88
CA LYS A 158 3.14 -3.53 16.89
C LYS A 158 1.72 -3.11 17.29
N LEU A 159 0.91 -4.01 17.83
CA LEU A 159 -0.46 -3.68 18.25
C LEU A 159 -0.44 -2.70 19.43
N GLN A 160 0.41 -2.94 20.41
CA GLN A 160 0.55 -2.02 21.54
C GLN A 160 1.12 -0.67 21.13
N ASP A 161 2.04 -0.64 20.17
CA ASP A 161 2.58 0.62 19.64
C ASP A 161 1.53 1.44 18.89
N LEU A 162 0.70 0.77 18.07
CA LEU A 162 -0.46 1.36 17.39
C LEU A 162 -1.51 1.87 18.37
N LEU A 163 -1.79 1.10 19.43
CA LEU A 163 -2.73 1.50 20.48
C LEU A 163 -2.25 2.80 21.18
N LEU A 164 -0.94 2.94 21.42
CA LEU A 164 -0.36 4.15 22.00
C LEU A 164 -0.44 5.38 21.06
N ASP A 165 -0.58 5.17 19.75
CA ASP A 165 -0.78 6.26 18.78
C ASP A 165 -2.25 6.72 18.70
N CYS A 166 -3.19 6.01 19.34
CA CYS A 166 -4.59 6.40 19.37
C CYS A 166 -4.81 7.66 20.24
N THR A 167 -5.53 8.63 19.69
CA THR A 167 -5.90 9.88 20.39
C THR A 167 -6.91 9.67 21.51
N GLU A 168 -7.62 8.54 21.54
CA GLU A 168 -8.66 8.25 22.54
C GLU A 168 -8.19 7.32 23.67
N ILE A 169 -6.91 6.90 23.65
CA ILE A 169 -6.39 5.99 24.68
C ILE A 169 -6.52 6.57 26.10
N GLN A 170 -7.00 5.74 27.03
CA GLN A 170 -7.22 6.14 28.42
C GLN A 170 -5.92 6.08 29.24
N LYS A 171 -5.79 6.98 30.23
CA LYS A 171 -4.59 7.09 31.10
C LYS A 171 -4.24 5.77 31.78
N HIS A 172 -5.23 5.01 32.24
CA HIS A 172 -5.04 3.73 32.92
C HIS A 172 -4.34 2.70 32.00
N THR A 173 -4.76 2.62 30.72
CA THR A 173 -4.18 1.73 29.71
C THR A 173 -2.72 2.08 29.45
N VAL A 174 -2.41 3.38 29.37
CA VAL A 174 -1.04 3.86 29.19
C VAL A 174 -0.16 3.49 30.39
N GLN A 175 -0.69 3.63 31.61
CA GLN A 175 0.02 3.21 32.83
C GLN A 175 0.31 1.70 32.84
N GLU A 176 -0.65 0.89 32.40
CA GLU A 176 -0.47 -0.55 32.27
C GLU A 176 0.63 -0.90 31.26
N LEU A 177 0.59 -0.32 30.06
CA LEU A 177 1.62 -0.52 29.03
C LEU A 177 3.01 -0.02 29.48
N GLY A 178 3.08 1.04 30.29
CA GLY A 178 4.33 1.53 30.88
C GLY A 178 5.00 0.52 31.82
N LYS A 179 4.22 -0.35 32.48
CA LYS A 179 4.71 -1.41 33.38
C LYS A 179 4.94 -2.72 32.63
N LYS A 180 3.94 -3.15 31.85
CA LYS A 180 3.83 -4.51 31.29
C LYS A 180 3.95 -4.59 29.77
N GLY A 181 4.21 -3.49 29.06
CA GLY A 181 4.29 -3.50 27.59
C GLY A 181 5.25 -4.54 27.03
N ALA A 182 4.94 -5.05 25.83
CA ALA A 182 5.59 -6.17 25.15
C ALA A 182 7.09 -5.98 24.91
N SER A 183 7.55 -4.73 24.85
CA SER A 183 8.97 -4.41 24.66
C SER A 183 9.39 -3.18 25.45
N LYS A 184 10.70 -3.03 25.66
CA LYS A 184 11.29 -1.82 26.25
C LYS A 184 10.87 -0.55 25.52
N GLY A 185 10.76 -0.60 24.18
CA GLY A 185 10.30 0.51 23.35
C GLY A 185 8.87 0.95 23.69
N VAL A 186 7.94 -0.01 23.75
CA VAL A 186 6.53 0.25 24.13
C VAL A 186 6.45 0.84 25.54
N LYS A 187 7.15 0.23 26.51
CA LYS A 187 7.18 0.72 27.90
C LYS A 187 7.71 2.16 27.98
N ASN A 188 8.76 2.47 27.22
CA ASN A 188 9.36 3.80 27.20
C ASN A 188 8.43 4.83 26.55
N LYS A 189 7.81 4.50 25.40
CA LYS A 189 6.82 5.35 24.73
C LYS A 189 5.65 5.68 25.65
N ALA A 190 5.10 4.66 26.33
CA ALA A 190 4.03 4.85 27.30
C ALA A 190 4.45 5.76 28.47
N LYS A 191 5.64 5.55 29.06
CA LYS A 191 6.16 6.40 30.14
C LYS A 191 6.36 7.85 29.69
N GLN A 192 6.91 8.07 28.49
CA GLN A 192 7.07 9.41 27.92
C GLN A 192 5.71 10.07 27.70
N MET A 193 4.72 9.32 27.21
CA MET A 193 3.37 9.84 26.99
C MET A 193 2.68 10.25 28.29
N LEU A 194 2.88 9.52 29.40
CA LEU A 194 2.38 9.91 30.73
C LEU A 194 2.98 11.23 31.24
N LEU A 195 4.19 11.59 30.78
CA LEU A 195 4.82 12.87 31.08
C LEU A 195 4.34 14.00 30.17
N SER A 196 3.50 13.74 29.17
CA SER A 196 2.96 14.77 28.28
C SER A 196 1.84 15.57 28.96
N LYS A 197 1.57 16.79 28.46
CA LYS A 197 0.50 17.65 28.99
C LYS A 197 -0.85 16.93 29.05
N ARG A 198 -1.12 16.04 28.08
CA ARG A 198 -2.37 15.27 27.97
C ARG A 198 -2.69 14.42 29.21
N PHE A 199 -1.69 13.99 29.97
CA PHE A 199 -1.88 13.08 31.10
C PHE A 199 -1.29 13.62 32.43
N ARG A 200 -0.84 14.88 32.44
CA ARG A 200 -0.23 15.54 33.60
C ARG A 200 -1.22 16.06 34.64
N GLU A 201 -2.52 15.90 34.40
CA GLU A 201 -3.58 16.16 35.39
C GLU A 201 -3.77 14.98 36.35
#